data_AF-A0ABD1XFN6-F1
#
_entry.id   AF-A0ABD1XFN6-F1
#
_cell.length_a   1.000
_cell.length_b   1.000
_cell.length_c   1.000
_cell.angle_alpha   90.00
_cell.angle_beta   90.00
_cell.angle_gamma   90.00
#
_symmetry.space_group_name_H-M   'P 1'
#
loop_
_entity.id
_entity.type
_entity.pdbx_description
1 polymer ?
#
loop_
_entity_poly.entity_id
_entity_poly.type
_entity_poly.pdbx_seq_one_letter_code
_entity_poly.pdbx_strand_id
1 'polypeptide(L)'
;MARGNIQLVVLVALCAVMFSAPVISARSHHLRRPSFRGSEEVMCLGSVAELLSQHELRHHKAYDHKCGFRAIGCGYNLDENQDQRRKELESIGLDFDRVYKGEKELNSMQITELLLLDAKRALDRVGENIQRLDQFCCSMKAVFADIQHTAGSTDKFPRDDVNEVIERVANEDYRKAADELERTEWCSKSDNKMRCEHNLDVLERGCQTHSRGQC
;
A
#
# COMPACT_ATOMS: atom_id res chain seq x y z
N MET A 1 -97.85 -11.92 -3.03
CA MET A 1 -97.68 -12.10 -4.49
C MET A 1 -96.19 -12.05 -4.76
N ALA A 2 -95.53 -13.21 -4.91
CA ALA A 2 -95.13 -13.82 -6.20
C ALA A 2 -94.14 -12.93 -6.95
N ARG A 3 -92.95 -13.31 -7.42
CA ARG A 3 -92.06 -14.49 -7.59
C ARG A 3 -90.67 -13.82 -7.86
N GLY A 4 -89.47 -14.38 -7.77
CA GLY A 4 -88.93 -15.72 -7.75
C GLY A 4 -87.42 -15.57 -8.01
N ASN A 5 -86.64 -16.56 -7.57
CA ASN A 5 -85.19 -16.70 -7.77
C ASN A 5 -84.79 -16.71 -9.25
N ILE A 6 -83.53 -16.36 -9.57
CA ILE A 6 -82.55 -17.16 -10.32
C ILE A 6 -81.16 -16.50 -10.25
N GLN A 7 -80.16 -17.36 -10.03
CA GLN A 7 -78.72 -17.09 -9.96
C GLN A 7 -78.09 -16.75 -11.33
N LEU A 8 -76.94 -16.06 -11.33
CA LEU A 8 -75.65 -16.41 -11.97
C LEU A 8 -74.82 -15.10 -12.11
N VAL A 9 -73.69 -14.95 -11.41
CA VAL A 9 -72.33 -15.30 -11.88
C VAL A 9 -71.67 -14.17 -12.70
N VAL A 10 -70.76 -13.47 -12.00
CA VAL A 10 -69.32 -13.38 -12.33
C VAL A 10 -68.73 -12.12 -13.00
N LEU A 11 -67.50 -11.85 -12.53
CA LEU A 11 -66.37 -11.07 -13.08
C LEU A 11 -66.49 -9.52 -12.98
N VAL A 12 -65.87 -8.89 -11.98
CA VAL A 12 -64.42 -8.57 -11.82
C VAL A 12 -64.07 -7.22 -12.45
N ALA A 13 -63.65 -6.29 -11.60
CA ALA A 13 -62.44 -5.48 -11.79
C ALA A 13 -62.19 -4.65 -10.51
N LEU A 14 -61.24 -5.12 -9.71
CA LEU A 14 -60.66 -4.40 -8.59
C LEU A 14 -59.88 -3.18 -9.09
N CYS A 15 -60.23 -1.98 -8.63
CA CYS A 15 -59.33 -0.84 -8.55
C CYS A 15 -59.21 -0.42 -7.08
N ALA A 16 -58.39 -1.16 -6.33
CA ALA A 16 -57.89 -0.72 -5.03
C ALA A 16 -56.41 -0.38 -5.19
N VAL A 17 -56.14 0.92 -5.32
CA VAL A 17 -54.82 1.52 -5.29
C VAL A 17 -54.26 1.28 -3.88
N MET A 18 -53.49 0.21 -3.74
CA MET A 18 -52.71 -0.07 -2.54
C MET A 18 -51.52 0.91 -2.52
N PHE A 19 -51.50 1.74 -1.49
CA PHE A 19 -50.31 2.47 -1.05
C PHE A 19 -49.20 1.47 -0.72
N SER A 20 -48.30 1.21 -1.68
CA SER A 20 -47.01 0.62 -1.40
C SER A 20 -46.05 1.75 -1.01
N ALA A 21 -45.81 1.88 0.30
CA ALA A 21 -44.64 2.60 0.77
C ALA A 21 -43.39 1.96 0.12
N PRO A 22 -42.44 2.74 -0.41
CA PRO A 22 -41.20 2.16 -0.89
C PRO A 22 -40.48 1.52 0.30
N VAL A 23 -40.32 0.20 0.25
CA VAL A 23 -39.36 -0.52 1.08
C VAL A 23 -37.99 -0.05 0.62
N ILE A 24 -37.48 1.00 1.28
CA ILE A 24 -36.06 1.33 1.23
C ILE A 24 -35.38 0.16 1.93
N SER A 25 -34.97 -0.82 1.14
CA SER A 25 -33.97 -1.79 1.53
C SER A 25 -32.70 -1.00 1.82
N ALA A 26 -32.54 -0.60 3.08
CA ALA A 26 -31.28 -0.13 3.61
C ALA A 26 -30.31 -1.30 3.48
N ARG A 27 -29.63 -1.38 2.33
CA ARG A 27 -28.32 -2.01 2.26
C ARG A 27 -27.52 -1.31 3.33
N SER A 28 -27.40 -1.98 4.48
CA SER A 28 -26.33 -1.77 5.42
C SER A 28 -25.04 -2.02 4.66
N HIS A 29 -24.59 -1.01 3.91
CA HIS A 29 -23.18 -0.81 3.69
C HIS A 29 -22.63 -0.78 5.11
N HIS A 30 -22.06 -1.91 5.52
CA HIS A 30 -21.10 -1.95 6.60
C HIS A 30 -20.07 -0.88 6.24
N LEU A 31 -20.31 0.33 6.74
CA LEU A 31 -19.29 1.32 6.99
C LEU A 31 -18.36 0.60 7.95
N ARG A 32 -17.38 -0.10 7.38
CA ARG A 32 -16.17 -0.51 8.08
C ARG A 32 -15.66 0.79 8.65
N ARG A 33 -15.93 1.02 9.94
CA ARG A 33 -15.25 2.05 10.71
C ARG A 33 -13.76 1.84 10.42
N PRO A 34 -13.01 2.87 10.01
CA PRO A 34 -11.57 2.75 9.93
C PRO A 34 -11.12 2.38 11.35
N SER A 35 -10.77 1.11 11.53
CA SER A 35 -10.08 0.69 12.74
C SER A 35 -8.87 1.57 12.83
N PHE A 36 -8.68 2.21 13.98
CA PHE A 36 -7.56 3.09 14.29
C PHE A 36 -6.26 2.25 14.27
N ARG A 37 -5.80 1.85 13.06
CA ARG A 37 -4.56 1.12 12.76
C ARG A 37 -3.35 2.07 12.65
N GLY A 38 -3.59 3.38 12.73
CA GLY A 38 -2.61 4.41 12.37
C GLY A 38 -1.43 4.57 13.34
N SER A 39 -1.50 4.13 14.59
CA SER A 39 -0.39 4.36 15.53
C SER A 39 0.78 3.39 15.38
N GLU A 40 0.52 2.14 14.98
CA GLU A 40 1.59 1.13 14.82
C GLU A 40 2.29 1.23 13.47
N GLU A 41 1.57 1.61 12.40
CA GLU A 41 2.17 1.82 11.09
C GLU A 41 3.13 3.02 11.09
N VAL A 42 2.79 4.09 11.82
CA VAL A 42 3.66 5.27 11.96
C VAL A 42 4.99 4.93 12.64
N MET A 43 4.99 3.99 13.60
CA MET A 43 6.23 3.59 14.29
C MET A 43 7.24 2.89 13.36
N CYS A 44 6.79 2.25 12.27
CA CYS A 44 7.68 1.53 11.36
C CYS A 44 8.15 2.36 10.16
N LEU A 45 7.64 3.59 9.99
CA LEU A 45 8.06 4.47 8.88
C LEU A 45 9.57 4.75 8.89
N GLY A 46 10.16 4.89 10.07
CA GLY A 46 11.60 5.10 10.21
C GLY A 46 12.43 3.95 9.63
N SER A 47 12.10 2.70 9.99
CA SER A 47 12.82 1.52 9.49
C SER A 47 12.65 1.33 7.98
N VAL A 48 11.45 1.60 7.46
CA VAL A 48 11.21 1.52 6.01
C VAL A 48 12.00 2.61 5.28
N ALA A 49 11.92 3.85 5.74
CA ALA A 49 12.65 4.97 5.15
C ALA A 49 14.16 4.75 5.16
N GLU A 50 14.70 4.22 6.26
CA GLU A 50 16.12 3.88 6.38
C GLU A 50 16.54 2.85 5.33
N LEU A 51 15.82 1.73 5.22
CA LEU A 51 16.12 0.67 4.26
C LEU A 51 16.01 1.18 2.81
N LEU A 52 14.94 1.91 2.48
CA LEU A 52 14.76 2.50 1.15
C LEU A 52 15.88 3.48 0.81
N SER A 53 16.28 4.33 1.75
CA SER A 53 17.35 5.31 1.52
C SER A 53 18.72 4.68 1.31
N GLN A 54 18.97 3.50 1.89
CA GLN A 54 20.21 2.75 1.66
C GLN A 54 20.26 2.18 0.25
N HIS A 55 19.11 1.76 -0.30
CA HIS A 55 19.03 1.15 -1.62
C HIS A 55 18.87 2.14 -2.79
N GLU A 56 18.12 3.22 -2.60
CA GLU A 56 17.86 4.24 -3.63
C GLU A 56 18.91 5.35 -3.68
N LEU A 57 19.73 5.49 -2.62
CA LEU A 57 20.63 6.64 -2.40
C LEU A 57 19.88 7.98 -2.34
N ARG A 58 20.58 9.06 -1.96
CA ARG A 58 19.98 10.40 -1.83
C ARG A 58 20.42 11.31 -2.98
N HIS A 59 19.45 11.83 -3.73
CA HIS A 59 19.68 12.74 -4.85
C HIS A 59 19.00 14.09 -4.62
N HIS A 60 19.81 15.16 -4.56
CA HIS A 60 19.32 16.52 -4.39
C HIS A 60 18.70 17.12 -5.66
N LYS A 61 19.03 16.58 -6.83
CA LYS A 61 18.46 16.97 -8.14
C LYS A 61 17.67 15.84 -8.74
N ALA A 62 16.72 16.20 -9.61
CA ALA A 62 16.07 15.22 -10.44
C ALA A 62 17.07 14.51 -11.36
N TYR A 63 16.88 13.21 -11.54
CA TYR A 63 17.74 12.31 -12.30
C TYR A 63 16.89 11.27 -13.05
N ASP A 64 17.49 10.63 -14.04
CA ASP A 64 16.84 9.54 -14.75
C ASP A 64 17.13 8.25 -13.98
N HIS A 65 16.07 7.64 -13.44
CA HIS A 65 16.18 6.41 -12.67
C HIS A 65 16.48 5.23 -13.60
N LYS A 66 17.17 4.20 -13.10
CA LYS A 66 17.54 3.00 -13.87
C LYS A 66 16.34 2.27 -14.50
N CYS A 67 15.16 2.43 -13.90
CA CYS A 67 13.90 1.88 -14.41
C CYS A 67 13.22 2.75 -15.48
N GLY A 68 13.87 3.81 -15.97
CA GLY A 68 13.41 4.60 -17.12
C GLY A 68 12.42 5.73 -16.80
N PHE A 69 12.26 6.12 -15.54
CA PHE A 69 11.42 7.23 -15.12
C PHE A 69 12.23 8.38 -14.51
N ARG A 70 11.67 9.59 -14.50
CA ARG A 70 12.26 10.75 -13.83
C ARG A 70 12.08 10.63 -12.32
N ALA A 71 13.14 10.74 -11.56
CA ALA A 71 13.13 10.60 -10.10
C ALA A 71 13.82 11.76 -9.38
N ILE A 72 13.58 11.91 -8.09
CA ILE A 72 14.33 12.80 -7.19
C ILE A 72 14.41 12.20 -5.78
N GLY A 73 15.28 12.72 -4.91
CA GLY A 73 15.39 12.25 -3.53
C GLY A 73 15.90 10.81 -3.49
N CYS A 74 15.13 9.93 -2.85
CA CYS A 74 15.43 8.50 -2.78
C CYS A 74 14.46 7.72 -3.68
N GLY A 75 14.62 7.81 -5.01
CA GLY A 75 13.79 7.06 -5.94
C GLY A 75 12.34 7.58 -6.09
N TYR A 76 12.03 8.79 -5.59
CA TYR A 76 10.69 9.36 -5.67
C TYR A 76 10.31 9.60 -7.14
N ASN A 77 9.40 8.77 -7.64
CA ASN A 77 8.99 8.76 -9.05
C ASN A 77 8.13 9.98 -9.39
N LEU A 78 8.68 10.88 -10.19
CA LEU A 78 8.02 12.12 -10.63
C LEU A 78 7.03 11.88 -11.78
N ASP A 79 7.13 10.74 -12.48
CA ASP A 79 6.25 10.39 -13.60
C ASP A 79 4.96 9.69 -13.13
N GLU A 80 4.98 9.09 -11.94
CA GLU A 80 3.83 8.38 -11.37
C GLU A 80 2.78 9.35 -10.85
N ASN A 81 1.62 9.43 -11.50
CA ASN A 81 0.48 10.29 -11.10
C ASN A 81 0.93 11.74 -10.84
N GLN A 82 1.34 12.44 -11.89
CA GLN A 82 1.92 13.78 -11.81
C GLN A 82 1.04 14.80 -11.06
N ASP A 83 -0.29 14.69 -11.11
CA ASP A 83 -1.19 15.55 -10.35
C ASP A 83 -1.02 15.37 -8.84
N GLN A 84 -0.86 14.12 -8.38
CA GLN A 84 -0.59 13.83 -6.99
C GLN A 84 0.84 14.27 -6.62
N ARG A 85 1.83 14.02 -7.48
CA ARG A 85 3.23 14.43 -7.24
C ARG A 85 3.39 15.93 -7.14
N ARG A 86 2.63 16.68 -7.93
CA ARG A 86 2.56 18.14 -7.87
C ARG A 86 2.08 18.60 -6.50
N LYS A 87 0.97 18.06 -6.00
CA LYS A 87 0.44 18.38 -4.66
C LYS A 87 1.42 18.03 -3.54
N GLU A 88 2.06 16.87 -3.62
CA GLU A 88 3.04 16.41 -2.62
C GLU A 88 4.26 17.36 -2.58
N LEU A 89 4.82 17.73 -3.73
CA LEU A 89 5.93 18.69 -3.79
C LEU A 89 5.53 20.09 -3.34
N GLU A 90 4.35 20.58 -3.76
CA GLU A 90 3.84 21.88 -3.34
C GLU A 90 3.63 21.96 -1.83
N SER A 91 3.19 20.86 -1.19
CA SER A 91 3.00 20.80 0.26
C SER A 91 4.29 20.99 1.07
N ILE A 92 5.46 20.72 0.45
CA ILE A 92 6.79 20.91 1.04
C ILE A 92 7.54 22.11 0.45
N GLY A 93 6.78 23.04 -0.17
CA GLY A 93 7.29 24.31 -0.68
C GLY A 93 8.12 24.20 -1.95
N LEU A 94 7.87 23.18 -2.79
CA LEU A 94 8.55 22.96 -4.05
C LEU A 94 7.62 23.17 -5.24
N ASP A 95 8.17 23.71 -6.33
CA ASP A 95 7.51 23.80 -7.62
C ASP A 95 7.81 22.52 -8.43
N PHE A 96 6.76 21.78 -8.81
CA PHE A 96 6.91 20.51 -9.52
C PHE A 96 7.69 20.66 -10.83
N ASP A 97 7.37 21.67 -11.64
CA ASP A 97 7.94 21.78 -13.00
C ASP A 97 9.44 22.12 -12.93
N ARG A 98 9.84 22.97 -11.98
CA ARG A 98 11.26 23.27 -11.72
C ARG A 98 12.01 22.09 -11.15
N VAL A 99 11.39 21.32 -10.26
CA VAL A 99 11.98 20.08 -9.73
C VAL A 99 12.17 19.07 -10.85
N TYR A 100 11.14 18.82 -11.65
CA TYR A 100 11.15 17.86 -12.74
C TYR A 100 12.26 18.13 -13.76
N LYS A 101 12.42 19.40 -14.15
CA LYS A 101 13.50 19.87 -15.04
C LYS A 101 14.89 19.83 -14.41
N GLY A 102 15.01 19.62 -13.11
CA GLY A 102 16.28 19.65 -12.38
C GLY A 102 16.81 21.08 -12.10
N GLU A 103 15.97 22.10 -12.25
CA GLU A 103 16.29 23.50 -11.99
C GLU A 103 16.20 23.85 -10.49
N LYS A 104 15.54 23.01 -9.70
CA LYS A 104 15.42 23.15 -8.25
C LYS A 104 16.08 21.97 -7.54
N GLU A 105 17.02 22.29 -6.66
CA GLU A 105 17.59 21.33 -5.71
C GLU A 105 16.73 21.25 -4.44
N LEU A 106 16.58 20.04 -3.93
CA LEU A 106 15.98 19.75 -2.63
C LEU A 106 17.04 19.87 -1.54
N ASN A 107 16.63 20.32 -0.35
CA ASN A 107 17.46 20.18 0.84
C ASN A 107 17.23 18.82 1.50
N SER A 108 18.06 18.47 2.49
CA SER A 108 17.98 17.18 3.18
C SER A 108 16.64 16.93 3.87
N MET A 109 15.99 17.97 4.39
CA MET A 109 14.68 17.86 5.05
C MET A 109 13.60 17.50 4.03
N GLN A 110 13.57 18.19 2.88
CA GLN A 110 12.63 17.90 1.80
C GLN A 110 12.79 16.48 1.23
N ILE A 111 14.03 16.01 1.08
CA ILE A 111 14.27 14.61 0.67
C ILE A 111 13.71 13.64 1.73
N THR A 112 13.90 13.93 3.02
CA THR A 112 13.37 13.10 4.10
C THR A 112 11.84 13.10 4.14
N GLU A 113 11.19 14.23 3.91
CA GLU A 113 9.73 14.30 3.82
C GLU A 113 9.18 13.46 2.66
N LEU A 114 9.79 13.55 1.47
CA LEU A 114 9.41 12.71 0.33
C LEU A 114 9.65 11.23 0.60
N LEU A 115 10.79 10.89 1.21
CA LEU A 115 11.11 9.51 1.59
C LEU A 115 10.09 8.95 2.59
N LEU A 116 9.63 9.73 3.56
CA LEU A 116 8.60 9.29 4.51
C LEU A 116 7.24 9.10 3.84
N LEU A 117 6.89 9.94 2.86
CA LEU A 117 5.67 9.76 2.05
C LEU A 117 5.74 8.45 1.24
N ASP A 118 6.87 8.18 0.58
CA ASP A 118 7.05 6.95 -0.19
C ASP A 118 7.09 5.71 0.71
N ALA A 119 7.76 5.77 1.85
CA ALA A 119 7.77 4.72 2.86
C ALA A 119 6.36 4.39 3.35
N LYS A 120 5.55 5.42 3.62
CA LYS A 120 4.15 5.24 3.99
C LYS A 120 3.36 4.59 2.86
N ARG A 121 3.48 5.08 1.62
CA ARG A 121 2.76 4.52 0.47
C ARG A 121 3.14 3.05 0.24
N ALA A 122 4.41 2.70 0.40
CA ALA A 122 4.88 1.32 0.30
C ALA A 122 4.24 0.43 1.38
N LEU A 123 4.22 0.87 2.65
CA LEU A 123 3.55 0.13 3.72
C LEU A 123 2.04 -0.02 3.50
N ASP A 124 1.36 1.05 3.09
CA ASP A 124 -0.08 1.03 2.81
C ASP A 124 -0.38 -0.06 1.75
N ARG A 125 0.37 -0.07 0.65
CA ARG A 125 0.25 -1.07 -0.45
C ARG A 125 0.56 -2.49 0.02
N VAL A 126 1.56 -2.68 0.89
CA VAL A 126 1.82 -3.98 1.51
C VAL A 126 0.63 -4.41 2.39
N GLY A 127 0.06 -3.48 3.16
CA GLY A 127 -1.07 -3.74 4.06
C GLY A 127 -2.36 -4.12 3.35
N GLU A 128 -2.52 -3.71 2.09
CA GLU A 128 -3.62 -4.15 1.21
C GLU A 128 -3.48 -5.63 0.78
N ASN A 129 -2.25 -6.16 0.77
CA ASN A 129 -1.92 -7.49 0.22
C ASN A 129 -1.57 -8.54 1.29
N ILE A 130 -1.03 -8.11 2.43
CA ILE A 130 -0.62 -8.97 3.55
C ILE A 130 -1.63 -8.85 4.69
N GLN A 131 -2.34 -9.95 4.98
CA GLN A 131 -3.23 -9.99 6.14
C GLN A 131 -2.41 -9.93 7.43
N ARG A 132 -2.93 -9.19 8.42
CA ARG A 132 -2.30 -9.06 9.75
C ARG A 132 -0.87 -8.49 9.72
N LEU A 133 -0.56 -7.64 8.73
CA LEU A 133 0.73 -6.94 8.63
C LEU A 133 1.12 -6.27 9.95
N ASP A 134 0.14 -5.78 10.73
CA ASP A 134 0.32 -5.18 12.05
C ASP A 134 1.15 -6.04 13.02
N GLN A 135 1.08 -7.36 12.89
CA GLN A 135 1.78 -8.32 13.76
C GLN A 135 3.26 -8.45 13.48
N PHE A 136 3.72 -8.00 12.32
CA PHE A 136 5.12 -8.07 11.96
C PHE A 136 5.88 -6.90 12.61
N CYS A 137 7.10 -7.16 13.07
CA CYS A 137 7.97 -6.10 13.55
C CYS A 137 8.42 -5.17 12.39
N CYS A 138 8.97 -4.00 12.74
CA CYS A 138 9.29 -2.99 11.73
C CYS A 138 10.36 -3.44 10.72
N SER A 139 11.30 -4.31 11.09
CA SER A 139 12.29 -4.86 10.13
C SER A 139 11.62 -5.70 9.04
N MET A 140 10.66 -6.56 9.40
CA MET A 140 9.94 -7.38 8.42
C MET A 140 9.02 -6.51 7.53
N LYS A 141 8.34 -5.53 8.14
CA LYS A 141 7.54 -4.53 7.40
C LYS A 141 8.41 -3.75 6.42
N ALA A 142 9.64 -3.40 6.79
CA ALA A 142 10.60 -2.72 5.92
C ALA A 142 11.00 -3.59 4.71
N VAL A 143 11.30 -4.87 4.90
CA VAL A 143 11.59 -5.81 3.79
C VAL A 143 10.42 -5.86 2.80
N PHE A 144 9.19 -6.05 3.27
CA PHE A 144 8.03 -6.10 2.38
C PHE A 144 7.77 -4.76 1.67
N ALA A 145 7.98 -3.63 2.36
CA ALA A 145 7.86 -2.31 1.76
C ALA A 145 8.95 -2.06 0.69
N ASP A 146 10.17 -2.55 0.88
CA ASP A 146 11.26 -2.46 -0.10
C ASP A 146 10.96 -3.27 -1.37
N ILE A 147 10.46 -4.49 -1.20
CA ILE A 147 9.97 -5.32 -2.31
C ILE A 147 8.83 -4.61 -3.05
N GLN A 148 7.87 -4.03 -2.32
CA GLN A 148 6.76 -3.27 -2.90
C GLN A 148 7.25 -2.03 -3.65
N HIS A 149 8.23 -1.30 -3.11
CA HIS A 149 8.75 -0.07 -3.70
C HIS A 149 9.39 -0.35 -5.06
N THR A 150 10.14 -1.45 -5.17
CA THR A 150 10.86 -1.85 -6.38
C THR A 150 10.00 -2.53 -7.44
N ALA A 151 8.87 -3.12 -7.06
CA ALA A 151 7.90 -3.69 -8.00
C ALA A 151 7.24 -2.63 -8.91
N GLY A 152 7.39 -1.34 -8.59
CA GLY A 152 6.90 -0.22 -9.41
C GLY A 152 5.42 0.11 -9.20
N SER A 153 4.91 0.98 -10.06
CA SER A 153 3.56 1.58 -10.00
C SER A 153 2.44 0.70 -10.57
N THR A 154 2.71 -0.53 -11.01
CA THR A 154 1.69 -1.45 -11.54
C THR A 154 0.86 -2.17 -10.45
N ASP A 155 0.78 -1.56 -9.26
CA ASP A 155 -0.23 -1.79 -8.21
C ASP A 155 -0.39 -3.20 -7.66
N LYS A 156 0.58 -4.10 -7.85
CA LYS A 156 0.53 -5.40 -7.19
C LYS A 156 1.85 -5.71 -6.52
N PHE A 157 1.83 -5.65 -5.20
CA PHE A 157 2.75 -6.42 -4.37
C PHE A 157 2.87 -7.81 -5.00
N PRO A 158 4.08 -8.35 -5.24
CA PRO A 158 4.28 -9.60 -5.96
C PRO A 158 3.92 -10.80 -5.07
N ARG A 159 2.67 -10.84 -4.59
CA ARG A 159 2.20 -11.72 -3.52
C ARG A 159 2.43 -13.18 -3.87
N ASP A 160 2.14 -13.57 -5.11
CA ASP A 160 2.29 -14.95 -5.57
C ASP A 160 3.75 -15.41 -5.52
N ASP A 161 4.71 -14.49 -5.74
CA ASP A 161 6.14 -14.75 -5.69
C ASP A 161 6.65 -14.82 -4.24
N VAL A 162 6.07 -14.04 -3.32
CA VAL A 162 6.56 -13.92 -1.93
C VAL A 162 5.65 -14.55 -0.87
N ASN A 163 4.65 -15.34 -1.25
CA ASN A 163 3.68 -15.91 -0.30
C ASN A 163 4.36 -16.81 0.74
N GLU A 164 5.28 -17.66 0.31
CA GLU A 164 6.05 -18.52 1.22
C GLU A 164 6.91 -17.67 2.18
N VAL A 165 7.51 -16.57 1.72
CA VAL A 165 8.26 -15.64 2.59
C VAL A 165 7.35 -15.09 3.68
N ILE A 166 6.14 -14.65 3.33
CA ILE A 166 5.14 -14.14 4.28
C ILE A 166 4.77 -15.21 5.31
N GLU A 167 4.51 -16.43 4.85
CA GLU A 167 4.16 -17.55 5.73
C GLU A 167 5.31 -17.91 6.69
N ARG A 168 6.56 -17.91 6.22
CA ARG A 168 7.73 -18.12 7.09
C ARG A 168 7.89 -17.01 8.12
N VAL A 169 7.76 -15.74 7.71
CA VAL A 169 7.82 -14.58 8.62
C VAL A 169 6.71 -14.64 9.66
N ALA A 170 5.48 -15.01 9.28
CA ALA A 170 4.35 -15.15 10.19
C ALA A 170 4.55 -16.26 11.22
N ASN A 171 5.37 -17.27 10.91
CA ASN A 171 5.75 -18.34 11.82
C ASN A 171 7.09 -18.07 12.54
N GLU A 172 7.63 -16.85 12.45
CA GLU A 172 8.92 -16.44 13.02
C GLU A 172 10.12 -17.28 12.53
N ASP A 173 9.98 -18.00 11.41
CA ASP A 173 11.03 -18.82 10.81
C ASP A 173 11.85 -17.98 9.83
N TYR A 174 12.52 -16.96 10.35
CA TYR A 174 13.12 -15.92 9.50
C TYR A 174 14.28 -16.40 8.63
N ARG A 175 15.03 -17.41 9.09
CA ARG A 175 16.08 -18.03 8.27
C ARG A 175 15.46 -18.70 7.04
N LYS A 176 14.39 -19.48 7.22
CA LYS A 176 13.71 -20.04 6.05
C LYS A 176 13.03 -18.95 5.22
N ALA A 177 12.53 -17.88 5.84
CA ALA A 177 12.01 -16.74 5.07
C ALA A 177 13.07 -16.16 4.12
N ALA A 178 14.32 -16.05 4.58
CA ALA A 178 15.44 -15.65 3.73
C ALA A 178 15.67 -16.68 2.60
N ASP A 179 15.73 -17.97 2.92
CA ASP A 179 15.87 -19.03 1.90
C ASP A 179 14.76 -18.98 0.83
N GLU A 180 13.51 -18.72 1.23
CA GLU A 180 12.40 -18.57 0.29
C GLU A 180 12.51 -17.27 -0.51
N LEU A 181 12.93 -16.15 0.10
CA LEU A 181 13.11 -14.88 -0.61
C LEU A 181 14.19 -14.99 -1.70
N GLU A 182 15.28 -15.70 -1.42
CA GLU A 182 16.38 -15.89 -2.38
C GLU A 182 15.89 -16.59 -3.67
N ARG A 183 14.87 -17.45 -3.56
CA ARG A 183 14.31 -18.24 -4.68
C ARG A 183 13.29 -17.49 -5.53
N THR A 184 12.88 -16.29 -5.12
CA THR A 184 11.84 -15.50 -5.80
C THR A 184 12.28 -14.99 -7.16
N GLU A 185 11.33 -14.80 -8.08
CA GLU A 185 11.58 -14.11 -9.34
C GLU A 185 12.10 -12.69 -9.07
N TRP A 186 11.57 -12.01 -8.05
CA TRP A 186 12.04 -10.69 -7.63
C TRP A 186 13.54 -10.68 -7.32
N CYS A 187 14.06 -11.66 -6.56
CA CYS A 187 15.49 -11.75 -6.23
C CYS A 187 16.35 -12.15 -7.44
N SER A 188 15.77 -12.88 -8.40
CA SER A 188 16.46 -13.31 -9.62
C SER A 188 16.77 -12.16 -10.60
N LYS A 189 16.05 -11.03 -10.49
CA LYS A 189 16.26 -9.86 -11.36
C LYS A 189 17.59 -9.18 -11.02
N SER A 190 18.40 -8.94 -12.05
CA SER A 190 19.72 -8.29 -11.91
C SER A 190 19.66 -6.98 -11.13
N ASP A 191 18.62 -6.19 -11.38
CA ASP A 191 18.47 -4.85 -10.80
C ASP A 191 18.08 -4.86 -9.31
N ASN A 192 17.66 -6.04 -8.82
CA ASN A 192 17.28 -6.27 -7.43
C ASN A 192 18.36 -7.02 -6.64
N LYS A 193 19.44 -7.51 -7.26
CA LYS A 193 20.38 -8.44 -6.60
C LYS A 193 20.94 -7.89 -5.28
N MET A 194 21.43 -6.65 -5.29
CA MET A 194 21.94 -5.98 -4.09
C MET A 194 20.86 -5.81 -3.01
N ARG A 195 19.63 -5.42 -3.39
CA ARG A 195 18.51 -5.28 -2.47
C ARG A 195 18.10 -6.62 -1.88
N CYS A 196 18.10 -7.66 -2.71
CA CYS A 196 17.81 -9.01 -2.26
C CYS A 196 18.81 -9.44 -1.21
N GLU A 197 20.11 -9.35 -1.48
CA GLU A 197 21.16 -9.71 -0.51
C GLU A 197 21.00 -8.98 0.83
N HIS A 198 20.67 -7.69 0.80
CA HIS A 198 20.44 -6.94 2.03
C HIS A 198 19.13 -7.34 2.75
N ASN A 199 18.05 -7.54 2.01
CA ASN A 199 16.78 -8.01 2.57
C ASN A 199 16.90 -9.42 3.17
N LEU A 200 17.74 -10.29 2.58
CA LEU A 200 18.08 -11.60 3.16
C LEU A 200 18.76 -11.43 4.52
N ASP A 201 19.76 -10.54 4.65
CA ASP A 201 20.40 -10.26 5.94
C ASP A 201 19.41 -9.69 6.98
N VAL A 202 18.51 -8.79 6.57
CA VAL A 202 17.44 -8.27 7.46
C VAL A 202 16.50 -9.39 7.91
N LEU A 203 16.12 -10.30 7.01
CA LEU A 203 15.32 -11.49 7.35
C LEU A 203 16.08 -12.41 8.31
N GLU A 204 17.33 -12.77 8.02
CA GLU A 204 18.12 -13.65 8.89
C GLU A 204 18.29 -13.09 10.31
N ARG A 205 18.40 -11.76 10.44
CA ARG A 205 18.41 -11.06 11.74
C ARG A 205 17.05 -11.08 12.44
N GLY A 206 15.96 -11.19 11.70
CA GLY A 206 14.59 -11.34 12.19
C GLY A 206 14.06 -10.10 12.92
N CYS A 207 13.10 -10.34 13.82
CA CYS A 207 12.62 -9.32 14.75
C CYS A 207 13.62 -9.15 15.89
N GLN A 208 14.73 -8.46 15.63
CA GLN A 208 15.58 -8.02 16.73
C GLN A 208 14.76 -7.07 17.59
N THR A 209 14.55 -7.44 18.85
CA THR A 209 14.07 -6.49 19.85
C THR A 209 15.07 -5.36 19.85
N HIS A 210 14.70 -4.20 19.30
CA HIS A 210 15.32 -2.97 19.78
C HIS A 210 15.01 -2.96 21.28
N SER A 211 15.99 -3.40 22.06
CA SER A 211 16.04 -3.13 23.48
C SER A 211 15.70 -1.66 23.63
N ARG A 212 14.57 -1.39 24.30
CA ARG A 212 14.08 -0.08 24.69
C ARG A 212 15.23 0.93 24.85
N GLY A 213 15.20 2.00 24.08
CA GLY A 213 15.99 3.18 24.39
C GLY A 213 16.25 4.10 23.20
N GLN A 214 15.68 5.30 23.30
CA GLN A 214 16.07 6.53 22.62
C GLN A 214 15.43 6.79 21.25
N CYS A 215 14.14 7.16 21.30
CA CYS A 215 13.77 8.50 20.83
C CYS A 215 14.08 9.51 21.96
#